data_AF-A0A7J6P846-F1
#
_entry.id   AF-A0A7J6P846-F1
#
_cell.length_a   1.000
_cell.length_b   1.000
_cell.length_c   1.000
_cell.angle_alpha   90.00
_cell.angle_beta   90.00
_cell.angle_gamma   90.00
#
_symmetry.space_group_name_H-M   'P 1'
#
loop_
_entity.id
_entity.type
_entity.pdbx_description
1 polymer ?
#
loop_
_entity_poly.entity_id
_entity_poly.type
_entity_poly.pdbx_seq_one_letter_code
_entity_poly.pdbx_strand_id
1 'polypeptide(L)'
;MSFSLSLKESSTAKRARTIAEAHRPAEPAFVAADDPSETSDVQSAAPELDIDTLKQLRDTGCASADAGDFKAAISSWSRVIRAGEAGPDVHNWIAQAYMELDEDWRAVHHAEIAYTGDSAFALTYARALFNYGELGKCKDTIQDNLEKASGEDRADLQSLLADIRRISSLVEKDLAEHHRGVVVNGRTITMPFWETAQKVDYDEEGRPHVQPPPNGSSKLSCDAPKETKDAAEVD
;
A
#
# COMPACT_ATOMS: atom_id res chain seq x y z
N MET A 1 -20.96 -6.27 -21.47
CA MET A 1 -19.66 -6.83 -21.88
C MET A 1 -18.91 -7.17 -20.61
N SER A 2 -18.90 -8.44 -20.20
CA SER A 2 -18.16 -8.86 -19.02
C SER A 2 -16.69 -9.00 -19.42
N PHE A 3 -15.85 -8.06 -19.00
CA PHE A 3 -14.40 -8.16 -19.20
C PHE A 3 -13.85 -9.22 -18.23
N SER A 4 -13.62 -10.42 -18.76
CA SER A 4 -12.84 -11.44 -18.06
C SER A 4 -11.37 -11.17 -18.39
N LEU A 5 -10.71 -10.37 -17.53
CA LEU A 5 -9.25 -10.29 -17.52
C LEU A 5 -8.74 -11.69 -17.19
N SER A 6 -8.25 -12.41 -18.19
CA SER A 6 -7.56 -13.68 -18.00
C SER A 6 -6.26 -13.39 -17.25
N LEU A 7 -6.32 -13.44 -15.91
CA LEU A 7 -5.18 -13.33 -15.02
C LEU A 7 -4.21 -14.48 -15.31
N LYS A 8 -3.24 -14.25 -16.20
CA LYS A 8 -2.00 -15.02 -16.26
C LYS A 8 -1.37 -14.94 -14.87
N GLU A 9 -1.22 -16.10 -14.21
CA GLU A 9 -0.59 -16.31 -12.90
C GLU A 9 -0.35 -15.02 -12.10
N SER A 10 -1.38 -14.63 -11.35
CA SER A 10 -1.44 -13.38 -10.58
C SER A 10 -0.12 -13.09 -9.85
N SER A 11 0.43 -11.90 -10.12
CA SER A 11 1.53 -11.23 -9.39
C SER A 11 1.42 -11.40 -7.86
N THR A 12 0.19 -11.54 -7.37
CA THR A 12 -0.20 -11.78 -5.99
C THR A 12 0.41 -13.05 -5.37
N ALA A 13 0.59 -14.14 -6.13
CA ALA A 13 1.27 -15.37 -5.67
C ALA A 13 2.80 -15.22 -5.57
N LYS A 14 3.39 -14.35 -6.40
CA LYS A 14 4.81 -13.98 -6.31
C LYS A 14 5.08 -13.11 -5.07
N ARG A 15 4.14 -12.21 -4.74
CA ARG A 15 4.21 -11.32 -3.57
C ARG A 15 3.99 -12.02 -2.22
N ALA A 16 3.10 -13.01 -2.12
CA ALA A 16 2.95 -13.78 -0.89
C ALA A 16 4.24 -14.53 -0.49
N ARG A 17 5.08 -14.89 -1.48
CA ARG A 17 6.44 -15.41 -1.26
C ARG A 17 7.41 -14.32 -0.83
N THR A 18 7.37 -13.14 -1.47
CA THR A 18 8.24 -12.01 -1.09
C THR A 18 7.94 -11.49 0.32
N ILE A 19 6.69 -11.50 0.79
CA ILE A 19 6.33 -11.07 2.16
C ILE A 19 6.91 -12.01 3.23
N ALA A 20 7.05 -13.32 2.93
CA ALA A 20 7.71 -14.27 3.83
C ALA A 20 9.26 -14.20 3.78
N GLU A 21 9.83 -13.73 2.67
CA GLU A 21 11.27 -13.67 2.43
C GLU A 21 11.88 -12.27 2.69
N ALA A 22 11.03 -11.25 2.89
CA ALA A 22 11.40 -9.86 3.15
C ALA A 22 11.56 -9.53 4.65
N HIS A 23 12.02 -10.46 5.48
CA HIS A 23 12.71 -10.14 6.74
C HIS A 23 14.12 -9.54 6.49
N ARG A 24 14.34 -8.94 5.33
CA ARG A 24 15.47 -8.04 5.06
C ARG A 24 14.95 -6.63 5.32
N PRO A 25 15.53 -5.85 6.26
CA PRO A 25 15.11 -4.49 6.50
C PRO A 25 15.28 -3.69 5.21
N ALA A 26 14.18 -3.42 4.53
CA ALA A 26 14.15 -2.46 3.43
C ALA A 26 14.40 -1.10 4.06
N GLU A 27 15.49 -0.42 3.66
CA GLU A 27 15.63 0.99 3.98
C GLU A 27 14.40 1.72 3.45
N PRO A 28 13.74 2.54 4.27
CA PRO A 28 12.62 3.33 3.78
C PRO A 28 13.18 4.32 2.75
N ALA A 29 13.08 3.97 1.47
CA ALA A 29 13.12 4.95 0.40
C ALA A 29 11.90 5.84 0.62
N PHE A 30 12.07 6.86 1.44
CA PHE A 30 11.15 7.96 1.59
C PHE A 30 11.22 8.73 0.27
N VAL A 31 10.55 8.18 -0.74
CA VAL A 31 10.16 8.94 -1.93
C VAL A 31 9.39 10.11 -1.35
N ALA A 32 9.96 11.32 -1.47
CA ALA A 32 9.31 12.54 -1.03
C ALA A 32 7.88 12.47 -1.52
N ALA A 33 6.94 12.37 -0.57
CA ALA A 33 5.52 12.39 -0.89
C ALA A 33 5.32 13.59 -1.80
N ASP A 34 4.93 13.35 -3.05
CA ASP A 34 4.44 14.40 -3.94
C ASP A 34 3.48 15.23 -3.07
N ASP A 35 3.82 16.51 -2.94
CA ASP A 35 3.18 17.42 -2.02
C ASP A 35 1.65 17.35 -2.24
N PRO A 36 0.86 16.92 -1.23
CA PRO A 36 -0.60 16.88 -1.37
C PRO A 36 -1.23 18.28 -1.50
N SER A 37 -0.42 19.35 -1.58
CA SER A 37 -0.87 20.72 -1.85
C SER A 37 -1.42 20.93 -3.28
N GLU A 38 -1.31 19.96 -4.19
CA GLU A 38 -1.87 20.06 -5.55
C GLU A 38 -3.38 19.77 -5.70
N THR A 39 -4.18 19.78 -4.61
CA THR A 39 -5.65 19.61 -4.72
C THR A 39 -6.47 20.90 -4.60
N SER A 40 -5.85 22.08 -4.51
CA SER A 40 -6.59 23.36 -4.43
C SER A 40 -6.73 24.13 -5.75
N ASP A 41 -6.18 23.63 -6.85
CA ASP A 41 -6.23 24.36 -8.11
C ASP A 41 -7.58 24.21 -8.82
N VAL A 42 -8.34 25.30 -8.74
CA VAL A 42 -9.19 25.83 -9.80
C VAL A 42 -10.13 24.77 -10.37
N GLN A 43 -11.37 24.74 -9.84
CA GLN A 43 -12.58 24.30 -10.56
C GLN A 43 -12.76 25.15 -11.83
N SER A 44 -11.80 25.07 -12.76
CA SER A 44 -12.00 25.46 -14.13
C SER A 44 -13.11 24.55 -14.62
N ALA A 45 -14.15 25.15 -15.19
CA ALA A 45 -15.27 24.42 -15.75
C ALA A 45 -14.69 23.33 -16.65
N ALA A 46 -14.84 22.07 -16.23
CA ALA A 46 -14.33 20.96 -17.00
C ALA A 46 -14.93 21.04 -18.40
N PRO A 47 -14.14 20.87 -19.46
CA PRO A 47 -14.69 20.88 -20.81
C PRO A 47 -15.74 19.77 -20.90
N GLU A 48 -16.97 20.14 -21.28
CA GLU A 48 -17.99 19.15 -21.64
C GLU A 48 -17.47 18.37 -22.85
N LEU A 49 -17.14 17.10 -22.63
CA LEU A 49 -16.74 16.18 -23.70
C LEU A 49 -17.99 15.49 -24.23
N ASP A 50 -18.05 15.30 -25.54
CA ASP A 50 -19.12 14.48 -26.12
C ASP A 50 -19.01 13.00 -25.69
N ILE A 51 -20.14 12.29 -25.78
CA ILE A 51 -20.26 10.89 -25.34
C ILE A 51 -19.29 9.97 -26.11
N ASP A 52 -19.03 10.25 -27.39
CA ASP A 52 -18.13 9.45 -28.22
C ASP A 52 -16.67 9.59 -27.76
N THR A 53 -16.27 10.80 -27.38
CA THR A 53 -14.95 11.11 -26.82
C THR A 53 -14.77 10.43 -25.46
N LEU A 54 -15.80 10.46 -24.60
CA LEU A 54 -15.75 9.75 -23.31
C LEU A 54 -15.60 8.24 -23.49
N LYS A 55 -16.33 7.66 -24.45
CA LYS A 55 -16.21 6.24 -24.80
C LYS A 55 -14.81 5.92 -25.33
N GLN A 56 -14.28 6.74 -26.23
CA GLN A 56 -12.93 6.57 -26.77
C GLN A 56 -11.86 6.63 -25.67
N LEU A 57 -12.01 7.52 -24.69
CA LEU A 57 -11.09 7.60 -23.55
C LEU A 57 -11.14 6.34 -22.69
N ARG A 58 -12.33 5.79 -22.44
CA ARG A 58 -12.48 4.52 -21.72
C ARG A 58 -11.80 3.37 -22.47
N ASP A 59 -12.11 3.24 -23.76
CA ASP A 59 -11.55 2.19 -24.62
C ASP A 59 -10.02 2.30 -24.74
N THR A 60 -9.49 3.52 -24.85
CA THR A 60 -8.05 3.80 -24.86
C THR A 60 -7.40 3.40 -23.53
N GLY A 61 -8.04 3.70 -22.41
CA GLY A 61 -7.56 3.29 -21.10
C GLY A 61 -7.52 1.77 -20.95
N CYS A 62 -8.58 1.07 -21.38
CA CYS A 62 -8.61 -0.39 -21.40
C CYS A 62 -7.50 -0.98 -22.29
N ALA A 63 -7.35 -0.47 -23.51
CA ALA A 63 -6.29 -0.94 -24.42
C ALA A 63 -4.88 -0.71 -23.86
N SER A 64 -4.66 0.40 -23.14
CA SER A 64 -3.38 0.69 -22.47
C SER A 64 -3.11 -0.28 -21.32
N ALA A 65 -4.13 -0.58 -20.51
CA ALA A 65 -4.03 -1.54 -19.42
C ALA A 65 -3.78 -2.97 -19.94
N ASP A 66 -4.45 -3.37 -21.02
CA ASP A 66 -4.22 -4.66 -21.68
C ASP A 66 -2.78 -4.79 -22.23
N ALA A 67 -2.17 -3.66 -22.60
CA ALA A 67 -0.76 -3.58 -23.01
C ALA A 67 0.22 -3.51 -21.81
N GLY A 68 -0.27 -3.46 -20.58
CA GLY A 68 0.53 -3.31 -19.36
C GLY A 68 0.99 -1.87 -19.08
N ASP A 69 0.54 -0.88 -19.84
CA ASP A 69 0.82 0.54 -19.59
C ASP A 69 -0.24 1.15 -18.66
N PHE A 70 -0.13 0.80 -17.38
CA PHE A 70 -1.07 1.22 -16.34
C PHE A 70 -1.09 2.74 -16.12
N LYS A 71 0.03 3.44 -16.35
CA LYS A 71 0.09 4.90 -16.21
C LYS A 71 -0.71 5.60 -17.31
N ALA A 72 -0.57 5.16 -18.57
CA ALA A 72 -1.38 5.67 -19.67
C ALA A 72 -2.88 5.35 -19.49
N ALA A 73 -3.18 4.16 -18.95
CA ALA A 73 -4.55 3.76 -18.62
C ALA A 73 -5.19 4.70 -17.59
N ILE A 74 -4.52 4.90 -16.45
CA ILE A 74 -4.97 5.80 -15.37
C ILE A 74 -5.19 7.21 -15.90
N SER A 75 -4.26 7.74 -16.72
CA SER A 75 -4.39 9.08 -17.31
C SER A 75 -5.65 9.22 -18.17
N SER A 76 -5.95 8.21 -19.00
CA SER A 76 -7.13 8.18 -19.86
C SER A 76 -8.42 8.12 -19.05
N TRP A 77 -8.50 7.24 -18.06
CA TRP A 77 -9.67 7.12 -17.17
C TRP A 77 -9.87 8.34 -16.26
N SER A 78 -8.79 8.98 -15.81
CA SER A 78 -8.85 10.21 -15.02
C SER A 78 -9.43 11.39 -15.81
N ARG A 79 -9.25 11.42 -17.14
CA ARG A 79 -9.94 12.40 -18.01
C ARG A 79 -11.44 12.17 -18.06
N VAL A 80 -11.89 10.91 -18.00
CA VAL A 80 -13.33 10.57 -17.91
C VAL A 80 -13.91 11.07 -16.59
N ILE A 81 -13.20 10.87 -15.47
CA ILE A 81 -13.61 11.39 -14.15
C ILE A 81 -13.70 12.91 -14.16
N ARG A 82 -12.69 13.60 -14.71
CA ARG A 82 -12.68 15.07 -14.78
C ARG A 82 -13.83 15.64 -15.60
N ALA A 83 -14.32 14.91 -16.59
CA ALA A 83 -15.50 15.29 -17.37
C ALA A 83 -16.84 15.07 -16.64
N GLY A 84 -16.83 14.53 -15.41
CA GLY A 84 -18.03 14.37 -14.58
C GLY A 84 -18.85 13.11 -14.85
N GLU A 85 -18.42 12.24 -15.76
CA GLU A 85 -19.20 11.10 -16.29
C GLU A 85 -18.65 9.75 -15.82
N ALA A 86 -17.94 9.71 -14.69
CA ALA A 86 -17.36 8.48 -14.17
C ALA A 86 -18.30 7.74 -13.21
N GLY A 87 -18.72 6.54 -13.64
CA GLY A 87 -19.38 5.58 -12.76
C GLY A 87 -18.37 4.78 -11.91
N PRO A 88 -18.88 3.93 -11.00
CA PRO A 88 -18.06 3.07 -10.13
C PRO A 88 -17.05 2.18 -10.88
N ASP A 89 -17.40 1.73 -12.09
CA ASP A 89 -16.53 0.92 -12.96
C ASP A 89 -15.16 1.58 -13.22
N VAL A 90 -15.16 2.88 -13.50
CA VAL A 90 -13.93 3.62 -13.86
C VAL A 90 -13.00 3.72 -12.65
N HIS A 91 -13.56 3.94 -11.47
CA HIS A 91 -12.80 3.92 -10.22
C HIS A 91 -12.24 2.53 -9.91
N ASN A 92 -13.02 1.47 -10.16
CA ASN A 92 -12.54 0.09 -10.02
C ASN A 92 -11.35 -0.21 -10.96
N TRP A 93 -11.39 0.23 -12.23
CA TRP A 93 -10.28 0.03 -13.16
C TRP A 93 -9.02 0.79 -12.73
N ILE A 94 -9.16 2.04 -12.29
CA ILE A 94 -8.05 2.83 -11.75
C ILE A 94 -7.45 2.17 -10.50
N ALA A 95 -8.29 1.67 -9.60
CA ALA A 95 -7.82 0.97 -8.40
C ALA A 95 -6.98 -0.26 -8.75
N GLN A 96 -7.43 -1.07 -9.71
CA GLN A 96 -6.67 -2.22 -10.20
C GLN A 96 -5.33 -1.80 -10.81
N ALA A 97 -5.31 -0.77 -11.63
CA ALA A 97 -4.06 -0.26 -12.20
C ALA A 97 -3.09 0.27 -11.12
N TYR A 98 -3.58 0.95 -10.07
CA TYR A 98 -2.73 1.36 -8.95
C TYR A 98 -2.20 0.17 -8.14
N MET A 99 -2.97 -0.91 -7.98
CA MET A 99 -2.46 -2.15 -7.35
C MET A 99 -1.32 -2.78 -8.14
N GLU A 100 -1.39 -2.75 -9.47
CA GLU A 100 -0.30 -3.25 -10.35
C GLU A 100 0.95 -2.35 -10.33
N LEU A 101 0.78 -1.07 -9.97
CA LEU A 101 1.87 -0.10 -9.79
C LEU A 101 2.39 -0.03 -8.34
N ASP A 102 1.88 -0.86 -7.44
CA ASP A 102 2.23 -0.87 -6.01
C ASP A 102 1.93 0.46 -5.28
N GLU A 103 0.99 1.24 -5.80
CA GLU A 103 0.52 2.50 -5.19
C GLU A 103 -0.69 2.22 -4.28
N ASP A 104 -0.47 1.40 -3.25
CA ASP A 104 -1.53 0.77 -2.45
C ASP A 104 -2.52 1.78 -1.83
N TRP A 105 -2.05 2.95 -1.37
CA TRP A 105 -2.93 3.98 -0.80
C TRP A 105 -3.91 4.54 -1.84
N ARG A 106 -3.43 4.84 -3.06
CA ARG A 106 -4.29 5.33 -4.15
C ARG A 106 -5.25 4.25 -4.63
N ALA A 107 -4.79 3.00 -4.65
CA ALA A 107 -5.64 1.85 -4.95
C ALA A 107 -6.81 1.74 -3.95
N VAL A 108 -6.54 1.82 -2.64
CA VAL A 108 -7.59 1.80 -1.60
C VAL A 108 -8.60 2.93 -1.81
N HIS A 109 -8.13 4.15 -2.05
CA HIS A 109 -9.01 5.31 -2.25
C HIS A 109 -9.97 5.12 -3.43
N HIS A 110 -9.47 4.72 -4.59
CA HIS A 110 -10.34 4.49 -5.75
C HIS A 110 -11.25 3.27 -5.58
N ALA A 111 -10.76 2.20 -4.95
CA ALA A 111 -11.56 1.01 -4.71
C ALA A 111 -12.72 1.28 -3.72
N GLU A 112 -12.50 2.12 -2.71
CA GLU A 112 -13.54 2.54 -1.76
C GLU A 112 -14.66 3.34 -2.47
N ILE A 113 -14.30 4.26 -3.36
CA ILE A 113 -15.28 5.02 -4.16
C ILE A 113 -16.11 4.06 -5.03
N ALA A 114 -15.44 3.13 -5.72
CA ALA A 114 -16.13 2.12 -6.53
C ALA A 114 -17.07 1.25 -5.69
N TYR A 115 -16.59 0.72 -4.56
CA TYR A 115 -17.36 -0.12 -3.65
C TYR A 115 -18.57 0.60 -3.05
N THR A 116 -18.42 1.88 -2.70
CA THR A 116 -19.51 2.71 -2.17
C THR A 116 -20.60 2.93 -3.22
N GLY A 117 -20.21 3.07 -4.49
CA GLY A 117 -21.15 3.22 -5.59
C GLY A 117 -21.82 1.89 -6.01
N ASP A 118 -21.09 0.78 -5.91
CA ASP A 118 -21.61 -0.56 -6.20
C ASP A 118 -20.85 -1.65 -5.41
N SER A 119 -21.59 -2.38 -4.57
CA SER A 119 -21.06 -3.49 -3.76
C SER A 119 -20.49 -4.65 -4.58
N ALA A 120 -20.77 -4.73 -5.89
CA ALA A 120 -20.15 -5.71 -6.79
C ALA A 120 -18.60 -5.58 -6.81
N PHE A 121 -18.07 -4.39 -6.47
CA PHE A 121 -16.61 -4.16 -6.40
C PHE A 121 -15.99 -4.51 -5.04
N ALA A 122 -16.70 -5.24 -4.16
CA ALA A 122 -16.21 -5.66 -2.86
C ALA A 122 -14.88 -6.42 -2.94
N LEU A 123 -14.69 -7.26 -3.96
CA LEU A 123 -13.45 -8.02 -4.14
C LEU A 123 -12.25 -7.11 -4.42
N THR A 124 -12.40 -6.12 -5.30
CA THR A 124 -11.34 -5.13 -5.59
C THR A 124 -11.00 -4.33 -4.33
N TYR A 125 -12.00 -3.88 -3.57
CA TYR A 125 -11.77 -3.13 -2.34
C TYR A 125 -11.07 -3.98 -1.27
N ALA A 126 -11.51 -5.22 -1.07
CA ALA A 126 -10.84 -6.14 -0.17
C ALA A 126 -9.37 -6.39 -0.58
N ARG A 127 -9.08 -6.58 -1.87
CA ARG A 127 -7.69 -6.75 -2.37
C ARG A 127 -6.84 -5.50 -2.14
N ALA A 128 -7.38 -4.31 -2.37
CA ALA A 128 -6.66 -3.07 -2.11
C ALA A 128 -6.33 -2.91 -0.62
N LEU A 129 -7.30 -3.17 0.27
CA LEU A 129 -7.09 -3.16 1.72
C LEU A 129 -6.05 -4.20 2.16
N PHE A 130 -6.08 -5.39 1.55
CA PHE A 130 -5.11 -6.45 1.82
C PHE A 130 -3.68 -6.02 1.45
N ASN A 131 -3.49 -5.47 0.24
CA ASN A 131 -2.17 -4.99 -0.21
C ASN A 131 -1.64 -3.85 0.66
N TYR A 132 -2.53 -2.91 1.04
CA TYR A 132 -2.18 -1.80 1.93
C TYR A 132 -1.89 -2.25 3.38
N GLY A 133 -2.32 -3.45 3.77
CA GLY A 133 -2.06 -4.03 5.09
C GLY A 133 -3.17 -3.83 6.13
N GLU A 134 -4.35 -3.36 5.72
CA GLU A 134 -5.53 -3.17 6.57
C GLU A 134 -6.32 -4.48 6.71
N LEU A 135 -5.69 -5.50 7.31
CA LEU A 135 -6.23 -6.87 7.37
C LEU A 135 -7.60 -6.96 8.07
N GLY A 136 -7.85 -6.12 9.08
CA GLY A 136 -9.14 -6.06 9.79
C GLY A 136 -10.28 -5.61 8.88
N LYS A 137 -10.14 -4.42 8.26
CA LYS A 137 -11.15 -3.89 7.32
C LYS A 137 -11.33 -4.81 6.11
N CYS A 138 -10.24 -5.41 5.63
CA CYS A 138 -10.28 -6.38 4.54
C CYS A 138 -11.16 -7.58 4.90
N LYS A 139 -10.94 -8.17 6.08
CA LYS A 139 -11.73 -9.28 6.61
C LYS A 139 -13.21 -8.90 6.72
N ASP A 140 -13.52 -7.75 7.32
CA ASP A 140 -14.89 -7.28 7.52
C ASP A 140 -15.60 -7.12 6.17
N THR A 141 -14.94 -6.47 5.21
CA THR A 141 -15.44 -6.28 3.83
C THR A 141 -15.76 -7.62 3.16
N ILE A 142 -14.89 -8.62 3.32
CA ILE A 142 -15.14 -9.95 2.76
C ILE A 142 -16.35 -10.60 3.42
N GLN A 143 -16.43 -10.57 4.75
CA GLN A 143 -17.53 -11.22 5.48
C GLN A 143 -18.89 -10.63 5.11
N ASP A 144 -18.98 -9.31 4.98
CA ASP A 144 -20.22 -8.59 4.62
C ASP A 144 -20.73 -8.88 3.20
N ASN A 145 -19.85 -9.35 2.32
CA ASN A 145 -20.14 -9.59 0.91
C ASN A 145 -20.12 -11.08 0.53
N LEU A 146 -19.55 -11.96 1.35
CA LEU A 146 -19.39 -13.38 1.04
C LEU A 146 -20.72 -14.10 0.81
N GLU A 147 -21.76 -13.75 1.57
CA GLU A 147 -23.08 -14.35 1.44
C GLU A 147 -23.81 -13.90 0.17
N LYS A 148 -23.55 -12.66 -0.28
CA LYS A 148 -24.15 -12.05 -1.47
C LYS A 148 -23.44 -12.46 -2.76
N ALA A 149 -22.14 -12.74 -2.66
CA ALA A 149 -21.33 -13.17 -3.79
C ALA A 149 -21.75 -14.55 -4.31
N SER A 150 -21.64 -14.73 -5.62
CA SER A 150 -21.93 -15.98 -6.31
C SER A 150 -20.82 -16.31 -7.32
N GLY A 151 -20.75 -17.57 -7.76
CA GLY A 151 -19.79 -17.99 -8.77
C GLY A 151 -18.33 -17.75 -8.37
N GLU A 152 -17.59 -17.14 -9.29
CA GLU A 152 -16.14 -16.88 -9.18
C GLU A 152 -15.80 -15.88 -8.07
N ASP A 153 -16.55 -14.78 -7.95
CA ASP A 153 -16.32 -13.77 -6.90
C ASP A 153 -16.38 -14.36 -5.50
N ARG A 154 -17.30 -15.30 -5.26
CA ARG A 154 -17.40 -15.99 -3.97
C ARG A 154 -16.15 -16.84 -3.70
N ALA A 155 -15.66 -17.55 -4.70
CA ALA A 155 -14.46 -18.37 -4.56
C ALA A 155 -13.21 -17.51 -4.29
N ASP A 156 -13.09 -16.38 -4.98
CA ASP A 156 -12.01 -15.42 -4.79
C ASP A 156 -12.03 -14.78 -3.41
N LEU A 157 -13.21 -14.37 -2.92
CA LEU A 157 -13.37 -13.86 -1.56
C LEU A 157 -13.03 -14.91 -0.49
N GLN A 158 -13.42 -16.17 -0.70
CA GLN A 158 -13.06 -17.28 0.20
C GLN A 158 -11.56 -17.53 0.22
N SER A 159 -10.90 -17.49 -0.94
CA SER A 159 -9.45 -17.62 -1.05
C SER A 159 -8.74 -16.50 -0.30
N LEU A 160 -9.16 -15.25 -0.51
CA LEU A 160 -8.58 -14.09 0.16
C LEU A 160 -8.78 -14.15 1.68
N LEU A 161 -9.94 -14.61 2.16
CA LEU A 161 -10.18 -14.82 3.60
C LEU A 161 -9.26 -15.88 4.20
N ALA A 162 -8.93 -16.93 3.46
CA ALA A 162 -7.98 -17.95 3.90
C ALA A 162 -6.57 -17.36 4.03
N ASP A 163 -6.15 -16.52 3.07
CA ASP A 163 -4.87 -15.82 3.13
C ASP A 163 -4.78 -14.85 4.31
N ILE A 164 -5.84 -14.08 4.59
CA ILE A 164 -5.90 -13.20 5.77
C ILE A 164 -5.72 -14.02 7.04
N ARG A 165 -6.45 -15.12 7.20
CA ARG A 165 -6.32 -15.99 8.39
C ARG A 165 -4.91 -16.53 8.55
N ARG A 166 -4.28 -16.94 7.45
CA ARG A 166 -2.89 -17.42 7.43
C ARG A 166 -1.93 -16.32 7.88
N ILE A 167 -2.03 -15.12 7.32
CA ILE A 167 -1.15 -14.00 7.68
C ILE A 167 -1.38 -13.55 9.12
N SER A 168 -2.63 -13.41 9.56
CA SER A 168 -2.94 -13.07 10.95
C SER A 168 -2.35 -14.07 11.93
N SER A 169 -2.43 -15.38 11.65
CA SER A 169 -1.82 -16.40 12.50
C SER A 169 -0.29 -16.30 12.55
N LEU A 170 0.36 -15.98 11.42
CA LEU A 170 1.82 -15.77 11.38
C LEU A 170 2.22 -14.54 12.22
N VAL A 171 1.46 -13.45 12.10
CA VAL A 171 1.68 -12.23 12.87
C VAL A 171 1.48 -12.49 14.38
N GLU A 172 0.43 -13.20 14.77
CA GLU A 172 0.19 -13.58 16.17
C GLU A 172 1.32 -14.44 16.74
N LYS A 173 1.81 -15.41 15.96
CA LYS A 173 2.94 -16.26 16.34
C LYS A 173 4.21 -15.42 16.52
N ASP A 174 4.50 -14.54 15.57
CA ASP A 174 5.67 -13.67 15.61
C ASP A 174 5.64 -12.74 16.83
N LEU A 175 4.47 -12.16 17.15
CA LEU A 175 4.26 -11.36 18.36
C LEU A 175 4.47 -12.17 19.65
N ALA A 176 4.02 -13.44 19.67
CA ALA A 176 4.20 -14.33 20.82
C ALA A 176 5.67 -14.71 21.03
N GLU A 177 6.43 -14.92 19.95
CA GLU A 177 7.85 -15.28 20.01
C GLU A 177 8.75 -14.07 20.32
N HIS A 178 8.43 -12.89 19.80
CA HIS A 178 9.34 -11.75 19.80
C HIS A 178 9.05 -10.67 20.85
N HIS A 179 7.97 -10.76 21.65
CA HIS A 179 7.57 -9.86 22.76
C HIS A 179 7.66 -8.32 22.55
N ARG A 180 8.10 -7.84 21.38
CA ARG A 180 8.64 -6.48 21.13
C ARG A 180 8.27 -5.94 19.75
N GLY A 181 7.47 -6.68 19.00
CA GLY A 181 6.90 -6.24 17.73
C GLY A 181 5.61 -5.46 17.95
N VAL A 182 5.42 -4.38 17.19
CA VAL A 182 4.10 -3.75 16.98
C VAL A 182 3.71 -4.00 15.54
N VAL A 183 2.45 -4.36 15.29
CA VAL A 183 1.95 -4.52 13.92
C VAL A 183 1.47 -3.17 13.43
N VAL A 184 2.09 -2.66 12.37
CA VAL A 184 1.65 -1.44 11.68
C VAL A 184 1.36 -1.82 10.23
N ASN A 185 0.11 -1.64 9.79
CA ASN A 185 -0.35 -1.99 8.44
C ASN A 185 0.02 -3.44 8.06
N GLY A 186 -0.28 -4.40 8.94
CA GLY A 186 -0.01 -5.82 8.71
C GLY A 186 1.47 -6.23 8.73
N ARG A 187 2.39 -5.31 9.03
CA ARG A 187 3.83 -5.61 9.17
C ARG A 187 4.25 -5.55 10.63
N THR A 188 4.96 -6.58 11.11
CA THR A 188 5.60 -6.50 12.43
C THR A 188 6.80 -5.56 12.34
N ILE A 189 6.71 -4.43 13.03
CA ILE A 189 7.82 -3.53 13.26
C ILE A 189 8.35 -3.84 14.66
N THR A 190 9.56 -4.42 14.73
CA THR A 190 10.32 -4.44 15.96
C THR A 190 10.81 -3.02 16.20
N MET A 191 10.26 -2.32 17.20
CA MET A 191 10.73 -0.98 17.52
C MET A 191 11.87 -1.07 18.53
N PRO A 192 13.15 -0.90 18.12
CA PRO A 192 14.26 -0.80 19.07
C PRO A 192 14.10 0.42 19.98
N PHE A 193 13.29 1.40 19.55
CA PHE A 193 12.96 2.60 20.32
C PHE A 193 12.48 2.30 21.74
N TRP A 194 11.74 1.22 22.00
CA TRP A 194 11.32 0.91 23.38
C TRP A 194 12.49 0.57 24.31
N GLU A 195 13.63 0.09 23.79
CA GLU A 195 14.85 -0.10 24.58
C GLU A 195 15.54 1.23 24.91
N THR A 196 15.36 2.24 24.06
CA THR A 196 15.83 3.61 24.31
C THR A 196 14.86 4.36 25.22
N ALA A 197 13.55 4.20 25.02
CA ALA A 197 12.48 4.85 25.78
C ALA A 197 12.35 4.28 27.20
N GLN A 198 12.61 2.99 27.42
CA GLN A 198 12.74 2.44 28.79
C GLN A 198 13.89 3.07 29.59
N LYS A 199 14.81 3.79 28.93
CA LYS A 199 15.92 4.53 29.58
C LYS A 199 15.68 6.03 29.61
N VAL A 200 14.50 6.48 29.18
CA VAL A 200 14.05 7.87 29.28
C VAL A 200 13.15 7.97 30.50
N ASP A 201 13.72 8.43 31.62
CA ASP A 201 12.92 8.89 32.74
C ASP A 201 12.37 10.28 32.42
N TYR A 202 11.22 10.65 32.97
CA TYR A 202 10.69 12.01 32.86
C TYR A 202 10.85 12.72 34.20
N ASP A 203 11.35 13.96 34.20
CA ASP A 203 11.39 14.79 35.41
C ASP A 203 9.98 15.28 35.82
N GLU A 204 9.90 16.01 36.94
CA GLU A 204 8.62 16.54 37.46
C GLU A 204 7.95 17.53 36.49
N GLU A 205 8.72 18.14 35.58
CA GLU A 205 8.24 19.02 34.51
C GLU A 205 7.89 18.28 33.20
N GLY A 206 8.02 16.95 33.17
CA GLY A 206 7.69 16.12 32.01
C GLY A 206 8.74 16.15 30.88
N ARG A 207 9.99 16.54 31.17
CA ARG A 207 11.09 16.54 30.19
C ARG A 207 11.79 15.19 30.19
N PRO A 208 12.14 14.66 29.00
CA PRO A 208 12.85 13.39 28.90
C PRO A 208 14.30 13.53 29.39
N HIS A 209 14.69 12.72 30.36
CA HIS A 209 16.04 12.58 30.89
C HIS A 209 16.56 11.16 30.61
N VAL A 210 17.61 11.06 29.78
CA VAL A 210 18.27 9.78 29.52
C VAL A 210 19.21 9.50 30.69
N GLN A 211 19.00 8.42 31.44
CA GLN A 211 19.98 8.04 32.46
C GLN A 211 21.32 7.73 31.78
N PRO A 212 22.42 8.41 32.16
CA PRO A 212 23.74 8.03 31.70
C PRO A 212 24.01 6.58 32.14
N PRO A 213 24.64 5.74 31.30
CA PRO A 213 24.88 4.34 31.63
C PRO A 213 25.65 4.26 32.97
N PRO A 214 25.26 3.36 33.90
CA PRO A 214 25.89 3.27 35.20
C PRO A 214 27.40 3.03 35.02
N ASN A 215 28.18 3.97 35.56
CA ASN A 215 29.64 4.09 35.49
C ASN A 215 30.36 2.75 35.24
N GLY A 216 30.81 2.51 34.00
CA GLY A 216 31.63 1.35 33.69
C GLY A 216 32.00 1.09 32.22
N SER A 217 31.22 1.56 31.25
CA SER A 217 31.43 1.22 29.83
C SER A 217 31.66 2.41 28.88
N SER A 218 32.13 3.56 29.39
CA SER A 218 32.55 4.67 28.53
C SER A 218 34.00 4.48 28.05
N LYS A 219 34.17 3.56 27.09
CA LYS A 219 35.19 3.66 26.05
C LYS A 219 34.57 3.34 24.70
N LEU A 220 33.47 4.00 24.37
CA LEU A 220 33.15 4.22 22.97
C LEU A 220 34.12 5.29 22.49
N SER A 221 35.27 4.81 22.03
CA SER A 221 36.24 5.61 21.33
C SER A 221 35.54 6.17 20.08
N CYS A 222 35.21 7.45 20.11
CA CYS A 222 34.90 8.22 18.93
C CYS A 222 36.20 8.55 18.18
N ASP A 223 37.04 7.54 17.92
CA ASP A 223 38.19 7.72 17.05
C ASP A 223 37.63 8.05 15.67
N ALA A 224 37.72 9.33 15.32
CA ALA A 224 37.39 9.83 14.00
C ALA A 224 38.13 8.99 12.96
N PRO A 225 37.46 8.54 11.88
CA PRO A 225 38.14 7.83 10.82
C PRO A 225 39.26 8.73 10.28
N LYS A 226 40.51 8.29 10.44
CA LYS A 226 41.66 8.97 9.84
C LYS A 226 41.47 8.92 8.33
N GLU A 227 41.27 10.07 7.72
CA GLU A 227 41.29 10.23 6.26
C GLU A 227 42.60 9.66 5.72
N THR A 228 42.53 8.48 5.11
CA THR A 228 43.63 7.94 4.30
C THR A 228 43.60 8.67 2.97
N LYS A 229 44.48 9.67 2.88
CA LYS A 229 44.74 10.44 1.67
C LYS A 229 45.65 9.62 0.76
N ASP A 230 45.07 8.67 0.03
CA ASP A 230 45.79 7.93 -1.01
C ASP A 230 45.98 8.85 -2.22
N ALA A 231 47.19 9.39 -2.34
CA ALA A 231 47.66 10.10 -3.52
C ALA A 231 47.98 9.06 -4.60
N ALA A 232 47.12 8.97 -5.62
CA ALA A 232 47.45 8.28 -6.87
C ALA A 232 48.31 9.21 -7.72
N GLU A 233 49.61 8.94 -7.72
CA GLU A 233 50.59 9.46 -8.67
C GLU A 233 50.37 8.74 -10.01
N VAL A 234 50.03 9.50 -11.05
CA VAL A 234 49.87 9.01 -12.44
C VAL A 234 51.07 9.52 -13.21
N ASP A 235 51.96 8.59 -13.58
CA ASP A 235 52.97 8.74 -14.63
C ASP A 235 52.36 8.55 -16.03
#